data_AF-A0A9E7FPN5-F1
#
_entry.id   AF-A0A9E7FPN5-F1
#
_cell.length_a   1.000
_cell.length_b   1.000
_cell.length_c   1.000
_cell.angle_alpha   90.00
_cell.angle_beta   90.00
_cell.angle_gamma   90.00
#
_symmetry.space_group_name_H-M   'P 1'
#
loop_
_entity.id
_entity.type
_entity.pdbx_description
1 polymer ?
#
loop_
_entity_poly.entity_id
_entity_poly.type
_entity_poly.pdbx_seq_one_letter_code
_entity_poly.pdbx_strand_id
1 'polypeptide(L)'
;MSTKEVDEQMLNVQNKNSSYFVEWIPNNVKSTVCDIPPTGLKMASTFIGNSTSIQEMFRRTGEGMDEMEFTEAESNMIDLVSEYQQYQDATADDVEYEDEEEGDFEEA
;
A
#
# COMPACT_ATOMS: atom_id res chain seq x y z
N MET A 1 0.75 18.13 -17.99
CA MET A 1 -0.40 17.32 -17.59
C MET A 1 -1.04 18.05 -16.43
N SER A 2 -2.34 18.27 -16.48
CA SER A 2 -3.03 18.96 -15.38
C SER A 2 -3.26 17.99 -14.22
N THR A 3 -3.34 18.51 -13.00
CA THR A 3 -3.73 17.72 -11.80
C THR A 3 -5.06 17.02 -12.03
N LYS A 4 -6.03 17.71 -12.63
CA LYS A 4 -7.33 17.14 -13.00
C LYS A 4 -7.23 15.89 -13.88
N GLU A 5 -6.38 15.90 -14.89
CA GLU A 5 -6.18 14.72 -15.75
C GLU A 5 -5.58 13.54 -14.97
N VAL A 6 -4.66 13.81 -14.03
CA VAL A 6 -4.08 12.77 -13.15
C VAL A 6 -5.15 12.15 -12.27
N ASP A 7 -6.00 12.97 -11.65
CA ASP A 7 -7.06 12.50 -10.76
C ASP A 7 -8.11 11.68 -11.51
N GLU A 8 -8.49 12.10 -12.72
CA GLU A 8 -9.39 11.34 -13.59
C GLU A 8 -8.82 9.98 -13.96
N GLN A 9 -7.52 9.90 -14.28
CA GLN A 9 -6.88 8.61 -14.57
C GLN A 9 -6.81 7.73 -13.32
N MET A 10 -6.49 8.29 -12.16
CA MET A 10 -6.39 7.53 -10.91
C MET A 10 -7.75 6.98 -10.48
N LEU A 11 -8.81 7.76 -10.63
CA LEU A 11 -10.19 7.32 -10.38
C LEU A 11 -10.60 6.19 -11.34
N ASN A 12 -10.23 6.31 -12.63
CA ASN A 12 -10.52 5.26 -13.61
C ASN A 12 -9.82 3.94 -13.28
N VAL A 13 -8.58 3.98 -12.76
CA VAL A 13 -7.85 2.77 -12.34
C VAL A 13 -8.53 2.12 -11.15
N GLN A 14 -8.90 2.89 -10.14
CA GLN A 14 -9.62 2.39 -8.96
C GLN A 14 -10.95 1.77 -9.34
N ASN A 15 -11.77 2.45 -10.16
CA ASN A 15 -13.08 1.94 -10.57
C ASN A 15 -13.00 0.65 -11.39
N LYS A 16 -11.99 0.52 -12.26
CA LYS A 16 -11.83 -0.68 -13.09
C LYS A 16 -11.32 -1.89 -12.32
N ASN A 17 -10.61 -1.65 -11.21
CA ASN A 17 -9.94 -2.68 -10.43
C ASN A 17 -10.33 -2.62 -8.96
N SER A 18 -11.58 -2.24 -8.67
CA SER A 18 -12.02 -1.92 -7.31
C SER A 18 -11.79 -3.06 -6.33
N SER A 19 -11.85 -4.31 -6.78
CA SER A 19 -11.56 -5.50 -5.98
C SER A 19 -10.12 -5.63 -5.48
N TYR A 20 -9.17 -4.86 -6.02
CA TYR A 20 -7.79 -4.84 -5.55
C TYR A 20 -7.53 -3.75 -4.48
N PHE A 21 -8.52 -2.91 -4.21
CA PHE A 21 -8.44 -1.88 -3.18
C PHE A 21 -9.39 -2.28 -2.04
N VAL A 22 -8.89 -2.23 -0.82
CA VAL A 22 -9.71 -2.54 0.35
C VAL A 22 -10.83 -1.50 0.52
N GLU A 23 -12.04 -1.97 0.81
CA GLU A 23 -13.23 -1.12 0.96
C GLU A 23 -13.33 -0.46 2.35
N TRP A 24 -12.71 -1.05 3.36
CA TRP A 24 -12.74 -0.58 4.74
C TRP A 24 -11.80 0.61 5.01
N ILE A 25 -10.87 0.92 4.09
CA ILE A 25 -10.12 2.18 4.11
C ILE A 25 -10.67 3.08 2.99
N PRO A 26 -11.54 4.06 3.30
CA PRO A 26 -12.06 4.97 2.31
C PRO A 26 -10.94 5.87 1.75
N ASN A 27 -10.99 6.18 0.45
CA ASN A 27 -10.07 7.10 -0.21
C ASN A 27 -8.57 6.76 0.00
N ASN A 28 -8.24 5.46 0.00
CA ASN A 28 -6.89 4.92 0.28
C ASN A 28 -5.84 5.16 -0.84
N VAL A 29 -6.22 5.82 -1.93
CA VAL A 29 -5.30 6.24 -2.99
C VAL A 29 -5.22 7.75 -3.03
N LYS A 30 -3.99 8.29 -2.87
CA LYS A 30 -3.69 9.72 -2.97
C LYS A 30 -2.70 9.98 -4.10
N SER A 31 -2.90 11.05 -4.84
CA SER A 31 -2.02 11.53 -5.92
C SER A 31 -1.40 12.86 -5.52
N THR A 32 -0.13 13.07 -5.89
CA THR A 32 0.54 14.37 -5.83
C THR A 32 1.27 14.63 -7.14
N VAL A 33 1.42 15.91 -7.50
CA VAL A 33 2.08 16.34 -8.73
C VAL A 33 3.22 17.29 -8.38
N CYS A 34 4.41 17.03 -8.94
CA CYS A 34 5.57 17.88 -8.82
C CYS A 34 5.88 18.53 -10.18
N ASP A 35 6.06 19.85 -10.17
CA ASP A 35 6.35 20.62 -11.39
C ASP A 35 7.77 20.41 -11.92
N ILE A 36 8.69 19.93 -11.08
CA ILE A 36 10.10 19.73 -11.43
C ILE A 36 10.34 18.24 -11.73
N PRO A 37 10.56 17.85 -13.01
CA PRO A 37 10.82 16.46 -13.36
C PRO A 37 12.26 16.05 -12.99
N PRO A 38 12.53 14.74 -12.87
CA PRO A 38 13.88 14.23 -12.67
C PRO A 38 14.77 14.45 -13.90
N THR A 39 16.08 14.53 -13.67
CA THR A 39 17.09 14.80 -14.71
C THR A 39 17.01 13.80 -15.87
N GLY A 40 16.96 14.31 -17.09
CA GLY A 40 16.96 13.49 -18.31
C GLY A 40 15.59 12.96 -18.73
N LEU A 41 14.53 13.19 -17.94
CA LEU A 41 13.16 12.79 -18.27
C LEU A 41 12.25 14.02 -18.40
N LYS A 42 11.28 13.93 -19.31
CA LYS A 42 10.23 14.96 -19.47
C LYS A 42 9.04 14.73 -18.52
N MET A 43 8.90 13.51 -18.01
CA MET A 43 7.82 13.06 -17.13
C MET A 43 8.28 11.79 -16.41
N ALA A 44 7.92 11.65 -15.15
CA ALA A 44 8.11 10.44 -14.37
C ALA A 44 6.94 10.30 -13.39
N SER A 45 6.69 9.08 -12.91
CA SER A 45 5.73 8.78 -11.86
C SER A 45 6.39 7.82 -10.90
N THR A 46 6.14 8.02 -9.60
CA THR A 46 6.60 7.14 -8.52
C THR A 46 5.36 6.64 -7.81
N PHE A 47 5.28 5.32 -7.61
CA PHE A 47 4.19 4.68 -6.89
C PHE A 47 4.70 4.13 -5.57
N ILE A 48 3.98 4.45 -4.49
CA ILE A 48 4.20 3.90 -3.16
C ILE A 48 2.90 3.19 -2.80
N GLY A 49 2.95 1.85 -2.76
CA GLY A 49 1.80 1.04 -2.41
C GLY A 49 2.10 0.19 -1.18
N ASN A 50 1.22 0.27 -0.19
CA ASN A 50 1.14 -0.73 0.86
C ASN A 50 0.17 -1.82 0.39
N SER A 51 0.69 -2.95 -0.06
CA SER A 51 -0.09 -4.05 -0.64
C SER A 51 0.22 -5.35 0.07
N THR A 52 -0.80 -6.14 0.37
CA THR A 52 -0.67 -7.47 0.97
C THR A 52 0.21 -8.41 0.14
N SER A 53 0.34 -8.16 -1.17
CA SER A 53 1.27 -8.87 -2.07
C SER A 53 2.73 -8.87 -1.59
N ILE A 54 3.14 -7.92 -0.73
CA ILE A 54 4.49 -7.87 -0.15
C ILE A 54 4.82 -9.13 0.66
N GLN A 55 3.81 -9.84 1.17
CA GLN A 55 3.99 -11.08 1.92
C GLN A 55 4.76 -12.14 1.12
N GLU A 56 4.65 -12.16 -0.22
CA GLU A 56 5.37 -13.13 -1.06
C GLU A 56 6.89 -12.89 -1.03
N MET A 57 7.33 -11.63 -0.91
CA MET A 57 8.75 -11.31 -0.73
C MET A 57 9.26 -11.81 0.62
N PHE A 58 8.47 -11.61 1.68
CA PHE A 58 8.80 -12.08 3.02
C PHE A 58 8.83 -13.61 3.10
N ARG A 59 7.87 -14.29 2.48
CA ARG A 59 7.83 -15.75 2.35
C ARG A 59 9.09 -16.30 1.68
N ARG A 60 9.52 -15.71 0.57
CA ARG A 60 10.76 -16.11 -0.12
C ARG A 60 12.02 -15.93 0.72
N THR A 61 12.03 -14.95 1.62
CA THR A 61 13.17 -14.70 2.49
C THR A 61 13.23 -15.72 3.63
N GLY A 62 12.07 -16.10 4.18
CA GLY A 62 11.97 -17.16 5.20
C GLY A 62 12.46 -18.52 4.72
N GLU A 63 12.15 -18.93 3.48
CA GLU A 63 12.57 -20.22 2.93
C GLU A 63 14.09 -20.35 2.65
N GLY A 64 14.87 -19.26 2.79
CA GLY A 64 16.29 -19.21 2.45
C GLY A 64 17.25 -18.81 3.57
N MET A 65 16.78 -18.69 4.82
CA MET A 65 17.59 -18.30 5.98
C MET A 65 18.02 -19.52 6.82
N ASP A 66 19.25 -19.48 7.37
CA ASP A 66 19.82 -20.57 8.17
C ASP A 66 19.12 -20.68 9.54
N GLU A 67 18.53 -21.84 9.84
CA GLU A 67 17.57 -22.08 10.96
C GLU A 67 18.13 -21.83 12.38
N MET A 68 19.44 -21.86 12.58
CA MET A 68 20.03 -21.97 13.93
C MET A 68 20.40 -20.65 14.61
N GLU A 69 20.30 -19.50 13.95
CA GLU A 69 20.68 -18.20 14.53
C GLU A 69 19.53 -17.16 14.57
N PHE A 70 18.33 -17.50 14.08
CA PHE A 70 17.28 -16.51 13.80
C PHE A 70 15.85 -16.93 14.14
N THR A 71 15.61 -17.88 15.06
CA THR A 71 14.25 -18.38 15.38
C THR A 71 13.26 -17.26 15.76
N GLU A 72 13.72 -16.20 16.45
CA GLU A 72 12.88 -15.04 16.76
C GLU A 72 12.56 -14.21 15.50
N ALA A 73 13.56 -13.95 14.65
CA ALA A 73 13.36 -13.21 13.41
C ALA A 73 12.50 -13.98 12.40
N GLU A 74 12.64 -15.30 12.35
CA GLU A 74 11.80 -16.19 11.56
C GLU A 74 10.35 -16.18 12.06
N SER A 75 10.13 -16.31 13.37
CA SER A 75 8.80 -16.21 13.98
C SER A 75 8.15 -14.87 13.63
N ASN A 76 8.86 -13.76 13.82
CA ASN A 76 8.34 -12.42 13.50
C ASN A 76 7.97 -12.28 12.01
N MET A 77 8.73 -12.91 11.12
CA MET A 77 8.45 -12.89 9.68
C MET A 77 7.22 -13.73 9.32
N ILE A 78 7.03 -14.88 9.97
CA ILE A 78 5.85 -15.73 9.82
C ILE A 78 4.60 -15.02 10.34
N ASP A 79 4.71 -14.36 11.49
CA ASP A 79 3.62 -13.59 12.08
C ASP A 79 3.21 -12.45 11.13
N LEU A 80 4.18 -11.71 10.58
CA LEU A 80 3.93 -10.65 9.61
C LEU A 80 3.24 -11.16 8.33
N VAL A 81 3.67 -12.29 7.78
CA VAL A 81 3.01 -12.91 6.61
C VAL A 81 1.57 -13.28 6.95
N SER A 82 1.35 -13.82 8.16
CA SER A 82 0.01 -14.21 8.62
C SER A 82 -0.92 -13.01 8.77
N GLU A 83 -0.43 -11.88 9.29
CA GLU A 83 -1.18 -10.62 9.36
C GLU A 83 -1.58 -10.10 7.97
N TYR A 84 -0.65 -10.09 7.00
CA TYR A 84 -0.97 -9.67 5.63
C TYR A 84 -2.02 -10.57 4.96
N GLN A 85 -1.97 -11.89 5.22
CA GLN A 85 -2.98 -12.81 4.72
C GLN A 85 -4.36 -12.53 5.35
N GLN A 86 -4.40 -12.25 6.64
CA GLN A 86 -5.64 -11.88 7.33
C GLN A 86 -6.28 -10.64 6.71
N TYR A 87 -5.52 -9.56 6.47
CA TYR A 87 -6.05 -8.35 5.85
C TYR A 87 -6.40 -8.52 4.37
N GLN A 88 -5.76 -9.46 3.67
CA GLN A 88 -6.10 -9.76 2.29
C GLN A 88 -7.48 -10.41 2.16
N ASP A 89 -7.87 -11.23 3.14
CA ASP A 89 -9.15 -11.94 3.17
C ASP A 89 -10.24 -11.18 3.94
N ALA A 90 -9.90 -10.06 4.60
CA ALA A 90 -10.82 -9.25 5.40
C ALA A 90 -11.83 -8.46 4.54
N THR A 91 -13.05 -8.35 5.03
CA THR A 91 -14.13 -7.53 4.46
C THR A 91 -14.41 -6.32 5.34
N ALA A 92 -15.20 -5.35 4.85
CA ALA A 92 -15.59 -4.21 5.68
C ALA A 92 -16.33 -4.59 6.97
N ASP A 93 -16.99 -5.75 7.00
CA ASP A 93 -17.70 -6.23 8.18
C ASP A 93 -16.76 -6.77 9.28
N ASP A 94 -15.49 -7.07 8.93
CA ASP A 94 -14.51 -7.70 9.83
C ASP A 94 -13.63 -6.69 10.58
N VAL A 95 -13.66 -5.39 10.22
CA VAL A 95 -12.72 -4.38 10.72
C VAL A 95 -13.43 -3.39 11.64
N GLU A 96 -12.96 -3.27 12.89
CA GLU A 96 -13.42 -2.22 13.81
C GLU A 96 -12.73 -0.89 13.44
N TYR A 97 -13.52 0.14 13.14
CA TYR A 97 -13.02 1.47 12.82
C TYR A 97 -12.46 2.15 14.09
N GLU A 98 -11.15 2.35 14.14
CA GLU A 98 -10.56 3.36 15.02
C GLU A 98 -10.62 4.70 14.28
N ASP A 99 -11.46 5.64 14.75
CA ASP A 99 -11.53 7.00 14.22
C ASP A 99 -10.18 7.71 14.46
N GLU A 100 -9.31 7.75 13.44
CA GLU A 100 -8.16 8.66 13.42
C GLU A 100 -8.67 10.06 13.09
N GLU A 101 -8.63 10.99 14.06
CA GLU A 101 -8.94 12.40 13.81
C GLU A 101 -8.04 12.94 12.67
N GLU A 102 -8.66 13.43 11.59
CA GLU A 102 -7.97 14.13 10.51
C GLU A 102 -7.23 15.35 11.06
N GLY A 103 -5.91 15.22 11.23
CA GLY A 103 -5.02 16.34 11.45
C GLY A 103 -4.99 17.23 10.21
N ASP A 104 -5.65 18.38 10.30
CA ASP A 104 -5.69 19.44 9.28
C ASP A 104 -4.25 19.85 8.93
N PHE A 105 -3.75 19.39 7.77
CA PHE A 105 -2.48 19.86 7.22
C PHE A 105 -2.73 21.23 6.58
N GLU A 106 -2.56 22.30 7.36
CA GLU A 106 -2.48 23.66 6.83
C GLU A 106 -1.27 23.77 5.88
N GLU A 107 -1.57 24.09 4.62
CA GLU A 107 -0.60 24.37 3.55
C GLU A 107 0.17 25.67 3.88
N ALA A 108 1.49 25.59 4.02
CA ALA A 108 2.41 26.71 4.24
C ALA A 108 3.36 26.92 3.06
#